data_AF-A0AAV5L805-F1
#
_entry.id   AF-A0AAV5L805-F1
#
_cell.length_a   1.000
_cell.length_b   1.000
_cell.length_c   1.000
_cell.angle_alpha   90.00
_cell.angle_beta   90.00
_cell.angle_gamma   90.00
#
_symmetry.space_group_name_H-M   'P 1'
#
loop_
_entity.id
_entity.type
_entity.pdbx_description
1 polymer ?
#
loop_
_entity_poly.entity_id
_entity_poly.type
_entity_poly.pdbx_seq_one_letter_code
_entity_poly.pdbx_strand_id
1 'polypeptide(L)'
;MLVMKIDRLANLLDYDSLYSAIEGCCGVFHFASPLPTTAVQNPKVELIEPAVKGTLNVLKASLAAGDETCWSDKELQKKVENWYGLTKTEAESAALDFAKTSGLDVVTVCPTLVLGPMLQSTLNSSSMFLIRLLKEGYESRENKLQKIVDVRDVAEALLLAYEKPEAEGRYICVAHMLMATDLVEKPRSIYPHYNYPKS
;
A
#
# COMPACT_ATOMS: atom_id res chain seq x y z
N MET A 1 1.50 3.83 5.62
CA MET A 1 0.96 5.07 5.03
C MET A 1 0.74 6.00 6.22
N LEU A 2 1.33 7.18 6.19
CA LEU A 2 1.26 8.19 7.27
C LEU A 2 0.15 9.16 6.97
N VAL A 3 -0.59 9.63 7.98
CA VAL A 3 -1.93 10.16 7.73
C VAL A 3 -2.05 11.58 8.41
N MET A 4 -2.20 12.68 7.62
CA MET A 4 -2.51 14.15 7.71
C MET A 4 -3.54 14.75 6.65
N LYS A 5 -4.72 15.29 7.04
CA LYS A 5 -5.94 15.65 6.27
C LYS A 5 -5.87 17.13 6.01
N ILE A 6 -5.92 17.46 4.73
CA ILE A 6 -5.81 18.82 4.25
C ILE A 6 -7.09 19.06 3.48
N ASP A 7 -8.06 19.70 4.13
CA ASP A 7 -9.36 20.06 3.53
C ASP A 7 -9.27 21.34 2.66
N ARG A 8 -8.05 21.80 2.37
CA ARG A 8 -7.75 22.98 1.54
C ARG A 8 -6.68 22.61 0.50
N LEU A 9 -6.63 23.31 -0.64
CA LEU A 9 -5.58 23.06 -1.63
C LEU A 9 -4.21 23.42 -1.00
N ALA A 10 -3.35 22.41 -0.82
CA ALA A 10 -1.99 22.60 -0.33
C ALA A 10 -1.00 21.81 -1.20
N ASN A 11 0.22 22.31 -1.31
CA ASN A 11 1.31 21.64 -2.00
C ASN A 11 2.17 20.91 -0.95
N LEU A 12 2.40 19.61 -1.15
CA LEU A 12 3.22 18.80 -0.25
C LEU A 12 4.64 19.32 -0.05
N LEU A 13 5.15 20.12 -0.97
CA LEU A 13 6.49 20.69 -0.92
C LEU A 13 6.53 22.12 -0.38
N ASP A 14 5.38 22.68 0.01
CA ASP A 14 5.24 24.05 0.51
C ASP A 14 4.66 24.05 1.92
N TYR A 15 5.52 24.31 2.91
CA TYR A 15 5.19 24.31 4.32
C TYR A 15 4.04 25.27 4.67
N ASP A 16 4.06 26.50 4.16
CA ASP A 16 3.07 27.51 4.54
C ASP A 16 1.67 27.14 4.02
N SER A 17 1.61 26.51 2.84
CA SER A 17 0.38 25.97 2.28
C SER A 17 -0.18 24.82 3.13
N LEU A 18 0.69 23.95 3.66
CA LEU A 18 0.31 22.85 4.54
C LEU A 18 -0.18 23.38 5.88
N TYR A 19 0.58 24.27 6.52
CA TYR A 19 0.23 24.87 7.81
C TYR A 19 -1.15 25.53 7.77
N SER A 20 -1.40 26.37 6.75
CA SER A 20 -2.68 27.07 6.56
C SER A 20 -3.87 26.13 6.35
N ALA A 21 -3.62 24.91 5.92
CA ALA A 21 -4.65 23.88 5.73
C ALA A 21 -4.88 23.00 6.96
N ILE A 22 -3.91 22.95 7.88
CA ILE A 22 -3.93 22.13 9.10
C ILE A 22 -4.34 22.96 10.32
N GLU A 23 -4.08 24.26 10.32
CA GLU A 23 -4.40 25.14 11.44
C GLU A 23 -5.88 25.03 11.84
N GLY A 24 -6.12 24.69 13.11
CA GLY A 24 -7.45 24.49 13.68
C GLY A 24 -8.00 23.06 13.57
N CYS A 25 -7.30 22.12 12.94
CA CYS A 25 -7.67 20.71 12.91
C CYS A 25 -7.29 20.00 14.24
N CYS A 26 -8.18 19.14 14.73
CA CYS A 26 -7.94 18.24 15.88
C CYS A 26 -7.28 16.92 15.48
N GLY A 27 -7.08 16.68 14.19
CA GLY A 27 -6.67 15.40 13.63
C GLY A 27 -6.47 15.52 12.13
N VAL A 28 -5.60 14.67 11.59
CA VAL A 28 -5.04 14.88 10.25
C VAL A 28 -4.91 13.44 9.63
N PHE A 29 -5.45 13.18 8.43
CA PHE A 29 -5.29 12.02 7.50
C PHE A 29 -4.69 12.23 6.05
N HIS A 30 -3.57 11.61 5.68
CA HIS A 30 -2.57 11.88 4.60
C HIS A 30 -2.46 10.62 3.78
N PHE A 31 -2.69 10.85 2.51
CA PHE A 31 -2.77 9.80 1.51
C PHE A 31 -1.84 10.11 0.35
N ALA A 32 -1.35 11.34 0.30
CA ALA A 32 -0.71 11.91 -0.85
C ALA A 32 0.71 11.35 -0.95
N SER A 33 0.86 10.40 -1.85
CA SER A 33 2.15 9.84 -2.19
C SER A 33 2.13 9.40 -3.65
N PRO A 34 3.08 9.86 -4.46
CA PRO A 34 3.13 9.52 -5.86
C PRO A 34 3.39 8.01 -6.02
N LEU A 35 2.56 7.37 -6.85
CA LEU A 35 2.72 5.99 -7.27
C LEU A 35 3.30 5.99 -8.69
N PRO A 36 4.55 5.52 -8.90
CA PRO A 36 5.08 5.41 -10.25
C PRO A 36 4.29 4.37 -11.06
N THR A 37 3.93 4.72 -12.30
CA THR A 37 3.08 3.90 -13.19
C THR A 37 3.87 3.03 -14.18
N THR A 38 5.21 3.11 -14.17
CA THR A 38 6.11 2.42 -15.13
C THR A 38 7.29 1.74 -14.43
N ALA A 39 7.76 0.61 -14.98
CA ALA A 39 8.88 -0.18 -14.44
C ALA A 39 10.27 0.36 -14.87
N VAL A 40 11.29 0.18 -14.03
CA VAL A 40 12.72 0.48 -14.28
C VAL A 40 13.44 -0.77 -14.83
N GLN A 41 14.43 -0.61 -15.71
CA GLN A 41 14.69 -1.57 -16.80
C GLN A 41 15.70 -2.74 -16.62
N ASN A 42 16.71 -2.80 -15.72
CA ASN A 42 17.51 -4.06 -15.55
C ASN A 42 18.65 -4.08 -14.50
N PRO A 43 18.65 -5.06 -13.56
CA PRO A 43 19.90 -5.74 -13.15
C PRO A 43 19.71 -7.23 -12.72
N LYS A 44 19.05 -8.04 -13.54
CA LYS A 44 18.32 -9.25 -13.12
C LYS A 44 19.10 -10.52 -12.68
N VAL A 45 20.41 -10.70 -12.86
CA VAL A 45 20.89 -12.09 -13.09
C VAL A 45 21.68 -12.80 -11.97
N GLU A 46 22.42 -12.15 -11.07
CA GLU A 46 23.39 -12.94 -10.25
C GLU A 46 23.16 -13.01 -8.72
N LEU A 47 22.18 -12.28 -8.16
CA LEU A 47 22.03 -12.19 -6.69
C LEU A 47 20.59 -12.19 -6.16
N ILE A 48 19.58 -12.32 -7.03
CA ILE A 48 18.19 -11.97 -6.72
C ILE A 48 17.40 -13.15 -6.16
N GLU A 49 17.48 -14.35 -6.76
CA GLU A 49 16.57 -15.45 -6.40
C GLU A 49 16.71 -15.98 -4.96
N PRO A 50 17.91 -16.23 -4.41
CA PRO A 50 18.04 -16.77 -3.05
C PRO A 50 17.61 -15.76 -1.98
N ALA A 51 17.96 -14.48 -2.17
CA ALA A 51 17.65 -13.39 -1.25
C ALA A 51 16.15 -13.01 -1.26
N VAL A 52 15.54 -13.02 -2.45
CA VAL A 52 14.09 -12.80 -2.62
C VAL A 52 13.29 -13.92 -1.98
N LYS A 53 13.69 -15.19 -2.18
CA LYS A 53 12.99 -16.34 -1.61
C LYS A 53 13.09 -16.40 -0.08
N GLY A 54 14.27 -16.11 0.48
CA GLY A 54 14.48 -16.07 1.94
C GLY A 54 13.65 -14.97 2.62
N THR A 55 13.72 -13.75 2.09
CA THR A 55 13.00 -12.60 2.65
C THR A 55 11.48 -12.74 2.47
N LEU A 56 11.01 -13.24 1.33
CA LEU A 56 9.57 -13.49 1.13
C LEU A 56 9.01 -14.52 2.12
N ASN A 57 9.80 -15.50 2.55
CA ASN A 57 9.35 -16.49 3.53
C ASN A 57 9.24 -15.89 4.93
N VAL A 58 10.19 -15.05 5.34
CA VAL A 58 10.14 -14.32 6.61
C VAL A 58 8.97 -13.33 6.62
N LEU A 59 8.82 -12.53 5.55
CA LEU A 59 7.73 -11.57 5.43
C LEU A 59 6.35 -12.24 5.30
N LYS A 60 6.25 -13.43 4.69
CA LYS A 60 5.01 -14.21 4.69
C LYS A 60 4.69 -14.76 6.08
N ALA A 61 5.69 -15.20 6.84
CA ALA A 61 5.51 -15.71 8.19
C ALA A 61 5.13 -14.60 9.19
N SER A 62 5.86 -13.48 9.19
CA SER A 62 5.56 -12.31 10.03
C SER A 62 4.22 -11.67 9.67
N LEU A 63 3.85 -11.65 8.38
CA LEU A 63 2.53 -11.14 7.99
C LEU A 63 1.40 -12.12 8.32
N ALA A 64 1.61 -13.44 8.20
CA ALA A 64 0.63 -14.42 8.69
C ALA A 64 0.44 -14.32 10.21
N ALA A 65 1.45 -13.82 10.92
CA ALA A 65 1.40 -13.55 12.35
C ALA A 65 0.86 -12.16 12.73
N GLY A 66 0.58 -11.27 11.75
CA GLY A 66 0.15 -9.90 12.04
C GLY A 66 1.19 -9.08 12.80
N ASP A 67 2.47 -9.40 12.68
CA ASP A 67 3.53 -8.81 13.48
C ASP A 67 3.87 -7.37 13.02
N GLU A 68 3.36 -6.39 13.75
CA GLU A 68 3.54 -4.95 13.52
C GLU A 68 4.96 -4.45 13.86
N THR A 69 5.79 -5.31 14.46
CA THR A 69 7.22 -5.03 14.74
C THR A 69 8.12 -5.25 13.54
N CYS A 70 7.61 -5.90 12.47
CA CYS A 70 8.37 -6.19 11.28
C CYS A 70 8.50 -4.96 10.35
N TRP A 71 9.73 -4.65 9.94
CA TRP A 71 10.03 -3.56 9.02
C TRP A 71 10.59 -4.07 7.70
N SER A 72 10.27 -3.36 6.61
CA SER A 72 10.86 -3.65 5.31
C SER A 72 12.35 -3.29 5.32
N ASP A 73 13.19 -4.20 4.84
CA ASP A 73 14.64 -3.97 4.75
C ASP A 73 14.94 -2.90 3.68
N LYS A 74 15.48 -1.76 4.13
CA LYS A 74 15.78 -0.61 3.27
C LYS A 74 16.88 -0.93 2.25
N GLU A 75 17.89 -1.71 2.64
CA GLU A 75 19.01 -2.06 1.76
C GLU A 75 18.60 -3.09 0.71
N LEU A 76 17.75 -4.05 1.08
CA LEU A 76 17.16 -4.96 0.12
C LEU A 76 16.30 -4.20 -0.90
N GLN A 77 15.49 -3.25 -0.46
CA GLN A 77 14.63 -2.47 -1.35
C GLN A 77 15.44 -1.63 -2.36
N LYS A 78 16.57 -1.04 -1.93
CA LYS A 78 17.54 -0.42 -2.85
C LYS A 78 18.11 -1.44 -3.83
N LYS A 79 18.55 -2.61 -3.33
CA LYS A 79 19.16 -3.67 -4.15
C LYS A 79 18.23 -4.22 -5.24
N VAL A 80 16.93 -4.35 -4.95
CA VAL A 80 15.94 -4.82 -5.92
C VAL A 80 15.27 -3.68 -6.69
N GLU A 81 15.78 -2.45 -6.55
CA GLU A 81 15.23 -1.23 -7.19
C GLU A 81 13.74 -1.01 -6.89
N ASN A 82 13.26 -1.48 -5.74
CA ASN A 82 11.91 -1.20 -5.24
C ASN A 82 11.87 0.16 -4.57
N TRP A 83 12.07 1.21 -5.37
CA TRP A 83 12.09 2.60 -4.91
C TRP A 83 10.80 3.01 -4.22
N TYR A 84 9.65 2.52 -4.71
CA TYR A 84 8.36 2.79 -4.08
C TYR A 84 8.31 2.28 -2.63
N GLY A 85 8.65 1.01 -2.43
CA GLY A 85 8.65 0.44 -1.09
C GLY A 85 9.66 1.14 -0.18
N LEU A 86 10.85 1.48 -0.71
CA LEU A 86 11.87 2.22 0.04
C LEU A 86 11.33 3.57 0.51
N THR A 87 10.77 4.38 -0.40
CA THR A 87 10.19 5.69 -0.07
C THR A 87 9.11 5.56 1.00
N LYS A 88 8.24 4.55 0.91
CA LYS A 88 7.20 4.31 1.92
C LYS A 88 7.76 3.94 3.28
N THR A 89 8.79 3.11 3.31
CA THR A 89 9.47 2.67 4.53
C THR A 89 10.19 3.83 5.20
N GLU A 90 10.90 4.66 4.42
CA GLU A 90 11.60 5.85 4.92
C GLU A 90 10.63 6.90 5.45
N ALA A 91 9.55 7.17 4.72
CA ALA A 91 8.53 8.10 5.18
C ALA A 91 7.92 7.64 6.52
N GLU A 92 7.50 6.37 6.60
CA GLU A 92 6.91 5.79 7.82
C GLU A 92 7.85 5.89 9.02
N SER A 93 9.11 5.48 8.85
CA SER A 93 10.14 5.59 9.90
C SER A 93 10.33 7.04 10.35
N ALA A 94 10.46 7.98 9.41
CA ALA A 94 10.73 9.38 9.73
C ALA A 94 9.62 10.03 10.55
N ALA A 95 8.35 9.75 10.26
CA ALA A 95 7.27 10.34 11.03
C ALA A 95 7.10 9.70 12.42
N LEU A 96 7.33 8.38 12.55
CA LEU A 96 7.35 7.74 13.87
C LEU A 96 8.52 8.25 14.72
N ASP A 97 9.68 8.53 14.12
CA ASP A 97 10.80 9.14 14.82
C ASP A 97 10.54 10.60 15.21
N PHE A 98 9.85 11.36 14.34
CA PHE A 98 9.41 12.72 14.65
C PHE A 98 8.37 12.76 15.79
N ALA A 99 7.45 11.79 15.83
CA ALA A 99 6.44 11.69 16.88
C ALA A 99 7.08 11.59 18.28
N LYS A 100 8.14 10.79 18.42
CA LYS A 100 8.88 10.59 19.68
C LYS A 100 9.43 11.88 20.31
N THR A 101 9.70 12.90 19.50
CA THR A 101 10.32 14.16 19.96
C THR A 101 9.40 15.36 19.87
N SER A 102 8.29 15.27 19.14
CA SER A 102 7.37 16.39 18.89
C SER A 102 6.20 16.45 19.88
N GLY A 103 5.92 15.37 20.62
CA GLY A 103 4.73 15.26 21.45
C GLY A 103 3.43 15.07 20.65
N LEU A 104 3.54 14.82 19.33
CA LEU A 104 2.42 14.43 18.50
C LEU A 104 2.14 12.94 18.67
N ASP A 105 0.87 12.61 18.78
CA ASP A 105 0.39 11.24 18.67
C ASP A 105 0.29 10.85 17.19
N VAL A 106 0.98 9.77 16.80
CA VAL A 106 1.09 9.32 15.42
C VAL A 106 0.86 7.83 15.33
N VAL A 107 -0.22 7.47 14.63
CA VAL A 107 -0.56 6.10 14.27
C VAL A 107 -0.39 5.92 12.76
N THR A 108 0.15 4.78 12.34
CA THR A 108 0.26 4.43 10.92
C THR A 108 -0.68 3.29 10.57
N VAL A 109 -1.35 3.40 9.42
CA VAL A 109 -2.10 2.28 8.83
C VAL A 109 -1.41 1.90 7.53
N CYS A 110 -1.14 0.61 7.36
CA CYS A 110 -0.33 0.06 6.28
C CYS A 110 -1.17 -0.90 5.45
N PRO A 111 -1.96 -0.36 4.48
CA PRO A 111 -2.77 -1.19 3.62
C PRO A 111 -1.95 -1.92 2.56
N THR A 112 -2.48 -3.06 2.10
CA THR A 112 -1.95 -3.82 0.96
C THR A 112 -2.55 -3.32 -0.37
N LEU A 113 -2.75 -4.19 -1.37
CA LEU A 113 -3.39 -3.79 -2.63
C LEU A 113 -4.84 -3.38 -2.37
N VAL A 114 -5.09 -2.07 -2.37
CA VAL A 114 -6.42 -1.50 -2.14
C VAL A 114 -7.26 -1.60 -3.39
N LEU A 115 -8.38 -2.30 -3.32
CA LEU A 115 -9.37 -2.44 -4.39
C LEU A 115 -10.73 -1.92 -3.89
N GLY A 116 -11.63 -1.57 -4.81
CA GLY A 116 -12.97 -1.13 -4.43
C GLY A 116 -13.57 -0.14 -5.41
N PRO A 117 -14.78 0.38 -5.11
CA PRO A 117 -15.43 1.39 -5.93
C PRO A 117 -14.58 2.67 -6.01
N MET A 118 -14.46 3.24 -7.21
CA MET A 118 -13.75 4.50 -7.43
C MET A 118 -14.73 5.67 -7.37
N LEU A 119 -14.36 6.72 -6.64
CA LEU A 119 -15.11 7.98 -6.61
C LEU A 119 -14.61 8.96 -7.67
N GLN A 120 -13.33 8.85 -8.06
CA GLN A 120 -12.72 9.66 -9.10
C GLN A 120 -12.93 9.05 -10.50
N SER A 121 -12.91 9.88 -11.54
CA SER A 121 -13.09 9.46 -12.94
C SER A 121 -11.86 8.79 -13.55
N THR A 122 -10.69 8.90 -12.92
CA THR A 122 -9.42 8.35 -13.39
C THR A 122 -9.04 7.06 -12.65
N LEU A 123 -8.46 6.10 -13.38
CA LEU A 123 -7.98 4.86 -12.79
C LEU A 123 -6.79 5.11 -11.87
N ASN A 124 -6.85 4.59 -10.65
CA ASN A 124 -5.68 4.47 -9.79
C ASN A 124 -4.83 3.24 -10.19
N SER A 125 -3.58 3.18 -9.71
CA SER A 125 -2.64 2.13 -10.07
C SER A 125 -3.14 0.72 -9.69
N SER A 126 -3.79 0.57 -8.54
CA SER A 126 -4.34 -0.70 -8.06
C SER A 126 -5.47 -1.23 -8.96
N SER A 127 -6.40 -0.36 -9.35
CA SER A 127 -7.48 -0.73 -10.27
C SER A 127 -6.95 -0.97 -11.69
N MET A 128 -5.94 -0.20 -12.12
CA MET A 128 -5.23 -0.47 -13.37
C MET A 128 -4.57 -1.85 -13.37
N PHE A 129 -3.95 -2.25 -12.25
CA PHE A 129 -3.40 -3.60 -12.09
C PHE A 129 -4.48 -4.67 -12.26
N LEU A 130 -5.63 -4.51 -11.60
CA LEU A 130 -6.76 -5.44 -11.73
C LEU A 130 -7.29 -5.49 -13.16
N ILE A 131 -7.49 -4.35 -13.82
CA ILE A 131 -8.00 -4.28 -15.20
C ILE A 131 -7.03 -4.95 -16.17
N ARG A 132 -5.72 -4.73 -16.02
CA ARG A 132 -4.70 -5.42 -16.84
C ARG A 132 -4.78 -6.93 -16.63
N LEU A 133 -4.88 -7.38 -15.38
CA LEU A 133 -5.02 -8.80 -15.06
C LEU A 133 -6.28 -9.41 -15.70
N LEU A 134 -7.40 -8.69 -15.69
CA LEU A 134 -8.66 -9.16 -16.27
C LEU A 134 -8.71 -9.12 -17.81
N LYS A 135 -7.94 -8.24 -18.46
CA LYS A 135 -7.92 -8.09 -19.94
C LYS A 135 -6.79 -8.87 -20.61
N GLU A 136 -5.59 -8.83 -20.03
CA GLU A 136 -4.36 -9.38 -20.62
C GLU A 136 -4.04 -10.78 -20.06
N GLY A 137 -4.62 -11.14 -18.91
CA GLY A 137 -4.44 -12.44 -18.29
C GLY A 137 -3.18 -12.51 -17.45
N TYR A 138 -2.93 -13.71 -16.92
CA TYR A 138 -1.77 -13.99 -16.08
C TYR A 138 -0.70 -14.82 -16.83
N GLU A 139 -0.88 -15.17 -18.10
CA GLU A 139 0.11 -16.00 -18.83
C GLU A 139 1.51 -15.36 -18.90
N SER A 140 1.57 -14.02 -18.93
CA SER A 140 2.83 -13.26 -18.87
C SER A 140 3.32 -12.93 -17.45
N ARG A 141 2.59 -13.35 -16.40
CA ARG A 141 2.83 -12.97 -15.00
C ARG A 141 2.87 -14.19 -14.08
N GLU A 142 3.92 -14.30 -13.28
CA GLU A 142 4.00 -15.30 -12.21
C GLU A 142 2.74 -15.25 -11.32
N ASN A 143 2.11 -16.41 -11.10
CA ASN A 143 0.93 -16.54 -10.22
C ASN A 143 1.33 -16.27 -8.76
N LYS A 144 1.42 -14.99 -8.41
CA LYS A 144 1.85 -14.53 -7.09
C LYS A 144 0.67 -14.30 -6.17
N LEU A 145 0.87 -14.65 -4.90
CA LEU A 145 -0.02 -14.28 -3.82
C LEU A 145 -0.17 -12.75 -3.76
N GLN A 146 -1.40 -12.29 -3.94
CA GLN A 146 -1.84 -10.91 -3.77
C GLN A 146 -2.53 -10.77 -2.43
N LYS A 147 -2.22 -9.67 -1.74
CA LYS A 147 -2.86 -9.30 -0.48
C LYS A 147 -3.73 -8.11 -0.77
N ILE A 148 -5.02 -8.22 -0.53
CA ILE A 148 -6.00 -7.22 -0.89
C ILE A 148 -6.78 -6.74 0.32
N VAL A 149 -7.26 -5.51 0.23
CA VAL A 149 -8.17 -4.90 1.20
C VAL A 149 -9.15 -4.00 0.44
N ASP A 150 -10.40 -3.95 0.89
CA ASP A 150 -11.39 -3.04 0.32
C ASP A 150 -11.07 -1.60 0.75
N VAL A 151 -11.23 -0.64 -0.17
CA VAL A 151 -11.03 0.79 0.12
C VAL A 151 -11.93 1.29 1.26
N ARG A 152 -13.11 0.70 1.43
CA ARG A 152 -14.04 1.03 2.52
C ARG A 152 -13.52 0.53 3.85
N ASP A 153 -13.00 -0.69 3.90
CA ASP A 153 -12.37 -1.24 5.11
C ASP A 153 -11.15 -0.41 5.52
N VAL A 154 -10.36 0.08 4.55
CA VAL A 154 -9.24 1.00 4.84
C VAL A 154 -9.76 2.31 5.45
N ALA A 155 -10.85 2.87 4.92
CA ALA A 155 -11.44 4.08 5.47
C ALA A 155 -11.97 3.88 6.90
N GLU A 156 -12.62 2.75 7.17
CA GLU A 156 -13.08 2.39 8.51
C GLU A 156 -11.92 2.15 9.47
N ALA A 157 -10.88 1.43 9.06
CA ALA A 157 -9.69 1.19 9.88
C ALA A 157 -8.99 2.50 10.27
N LEU A 158 -8.94 3.46 9.35
CA LEU A 158 -8.42 4.80 9.63
C LEU A 158 -9.28 5.56 10.62
N LEU A 159 -10.59 5.55 10.43
CA LEU A 159 -11.53 6.20 11.35
C LEU A 159 -11.39 5.61 12.76
N LEU A 160 -11.32 4.29 12.87
CA LEU A 160 -11.12 3.60 14.14
C LEU A 160 -9.78 3.96 14.79
N ALA A 161 -8.69 3.98 14.03
CA ALA A 161 -7.38 4.37 14.53
C ALA A 161 -7.35 5.83 15.02
N TYR A 162 -8.20 6.70 14.49
CA TYR A 162 -8.32 8.08 14.93
C TYR A 162 -9.23 8.25 16.15
N GLU A 163 -10.35 7.54 16.21
CA GLU A 163 -11.36 7.71 17.26
C GLU A 163 -11.00 6.98 18.57
N LYS A 164 -10.13 5.98 18.52
CA LYS A 164 -9.74 5.18 19.69
C LYS A 164 -8.53 5.79 20.38
N PRO A 165 -8.67 6.30 21.62
CA PRO A 165 -7.54 6.89 22.36
C PRO A 165 -6.42 5.89 22.68
N GLU A 166 -6.71 4.59 22.64
CA GLU A 166 -5.75 3.52 22.88
C GLU A 166 -5.02 3.08 21.59
N ALA A 167 -5.33 3.65 20.43
CA ALA A 167 -4.66 3.32 19.19
C ALA A 167 -3.22 3.86 19.21
N GLU A 168 -2.24 2.99 19.00
CA GLU A 168 -0.83 3.37 19.00
C GLU A 168 -0.04 2.58 17.95
N GLY A 169 1.08 3.15 17.49
CA GLY A 169 2.02 2.43 16.63
C GLY A 169 1.52 2.24 15.20
N ARG A 170 1.49 0.99 14.73
CA ARG A 170 1.33 0.63 13.31
C ARG A 170 0.29 -0.45 13.18
N TYR A 171 -0.64 -0.31 12.23
CA TYR A 171 -1.66 -1.32 11.94
C TYR A 171 -1.53 -1.83 10.50
N ILE A 172 -1.38 -3.14 10.33
CA ILE A 172 -1.43 -3.76 9.00
C ILE A 172 -2.88 -3.93 8.56
N CYS A 173 -3.24 -3.33 7.42
CA CYS A 173 -4.62 -3.36 6.91
C CYS A 173 -4.72 -4.30 5.69
N VAL A 174 -5.07 -5.55 5.97
CA VAL A 174 -5.24 -6.62 4.97
C VAL A 174 -6.48 -7.44 5.31
N ALA A 175 -7.32 -7.72 4.30
CA ALA A 175 -8.53 -8.53 4.48
C ALA A 175 -8.38 -9.93 3.90
N HIS A 176 -7.78 -10.05 2.71
CA HIS A 176 -7.70 -11.32 1.99
C HIS A 176 -6.34 -11.55 1.36
N MET A 177 -5.93 -12.82 1.30
CA MET A 177 -4.78 -13.30 0.56
C MET A 177 -5.26 -14.24 -0.53
N LEU A 178 -5.03 -13.89 -1.78
CA LEU A 178 -5.55 -14.58 -2.96
C LEU A 178 -4.44 -14.79 -3.97
N MET A 179 -4.45 -15.91 -4.69
CA MET A 179 -3.56 -16.06 -5.83
C MET A 179 -4.01 -15.12 -6.96
N ALA A 180 -3.09 -14.72 -7.84
CA ALA A 180 -3.45 -13.88 -8.99
C ALA A 180 -4.51 -14.54 -9.88
N THR A 181 -4.48 -15.88 -9.97
CA THR A 181 -5.54 -16.67 -10.62
C THR A 181 -6.91 -16.46 -9.98
N ASP A 182 -7.00 -16.42 -8.64
CA ASP A 182 -8.28 -16.24 -7.94
C ASP A 182 -8.89 -14.86 -8.22
N LEU A 183 -8.05 -13.84 -8.46
CA LEU A 183 -8.49 -12.50 -8.84
C LEU A 183 -9.07 -12.44 -10.27
N VAL A 184 -8.88 -13.47 -11.08
CA VAL A 184 -9.47 -13.59 -12.42
C VAL A 184 -10.67 -14.54 -12.39
N GLU A 185 -10.50 -15.72 -11.78
CA GLU A 185 -11.53 -16.76 -11.78
C GLU A 185 -12.77 -16.37 -10.96
N LYS A 186 -12.59 -15.67 -9.82
CA LYS A 186 -13.74 -15.23 -9.02
C LYS A 186 -14.60 -14.20 -9.77
N PRO A 187 -14.06 -13.13 -10.37
CA PRO A 187 -14.87 -12.26 -11.23
C PRO A 187 -15.49 -13.01 -12.41
N ARG A 188 -14.78 -13.96 -13.03
CA ARG A 188 -15.29 -14.75 -14.15
C ARG A 188 -16.53 -15.58 -13.78
N SER A 189 -16.57 -16.14 -12.58
CA SER A 189 -17.76 -16.88 -12.12
C SER A 189 -18.95 -15.97 -11.82
N ILE A 190 -18.71 -14.73 -11.39
CA ILE A 190 -19.76 -13.73 -11.10
C ILE A 190 -20.26 -13.06 -12.39
N TYR A 191 -19.37 -12.82 -13.35
CA TYR A 191 -19.64 -12.08 -14.58
C TYR A 191 -19.23 -12.87 -15.83
N PRO A 192 -19.86 -14.04 -16.10
CA PRO A 192 -19.41 -14.98 -17.12
C PRO A 192 -19.49 -14.44 -18.57
N HIS A 193 -20.23 -13.35 -18.80
CA HIS A 193 -20.45 -12.77 -20.13
C HIS A 193 -19.33 -11.81 -20.58
N TYR A 194 -18.39 -11.48 -19.71
CA TYR A 194 -17.25 -10.64 -20.09
C TYR A 194 -16.20 -11.46 -20.86
N ASN A 195 -15.45 -10.78 -21.72
CA ASN A 195 -14.34 -11.42 -22.43
C ASN A 195 -13.13 -11.49 -21.50
N TYR A 196 -12.84 -12.69 -21.01
CA TYR A 196 -11.63 -12.97 -20.24
C TYR A 196 -10.55 -13.54 -21.15
N PRO A 197 -9.27 -13.26 -20.87
CA PRO A 197 -8.13 -13.88 -21.54
C PRO A 197 -8.24 -15.40 -21.39
N LYS A 198 -7.97 -16.11 -22.48
CA LYS A 198 -7.86 -17.57 -22.49
C LYS A 198 -6.57 -17.94 -21.75
N SER A 199 -6.68 -18.96 -20.92
CA SER A 199 -5.61 -19.54 -20.10
C SER A 199 -4.63 -20.40 -20.90
#